data_AF-A0A9N9I316-F1
#
_entry.id   AF-A0A9N9I316-F1
#
_cell.length_a   1.000
_cell.length_b   1.000
_cell.length_c   1.000
_cell.angle_alpha   90.00
_cell.angle_beta   90.00
_cell.angle_gamma   90.00
#
_symmetry.space_group_name_H-M   'P 1'
#
loop_
_entity.id
_entity.type
_entity.pdbx_description
1 polymer ?
#
loop_
_entity_poly.entity_id
_entity_poly.type
_entity_poly.pdbx_seq_one_letter_code
_entity_poly.pdbx_strand_id
1 'polypeptide(L)'
;MEKLTDIQKEIAGKRPLISLKVCQQKSKRDGFYSGVCGGILTGILSNRVLKLSPNKVVISVLSSSVLIGYMASYKSFSTCMADVRLKQELQKQDTALRKENTERMSDEVSRHQPQESVFTDPYNADDSKSGSKD
;
A
#
# COMPACT_ATOMS: atom_id res chain seq x y z
N MET A 1 32.04 -7.27 6.46
CA MET A 1 30.71 -7.20 7.11
C MET A 1 29.69 -6.67 6.09
N GLU A 2 29.35 -7.43 5.05
CA GLU A 2 28.64 -6.87 3.87
C GLU A 2 27.38 -7.67 3.44
N LYS A 3 27.07 -8.79 4.11
CA LYS A 3 25.95 -9.67 3.71
C LYS A 3 24.58 -9.30 4.28
N LEU A 4 24.48 -8.30 5.15
CA LEU A 4 23.18 -7.88 5.72
C LEU A 4 22.36 -7.02 4.76
N THR A 5 23.00 -6.38 3.77
CA THR A 5 22.36 -5.44 2.85
C THR A 5 21.51 -6.12 1.77
N ASP A 6 21.88 -7.32 1.30
CA ASP A 6 21.11 -8.01 0.25
C ASP A 6 19.78 -8.58 0.76
N ILE A 7 19.75 -9.10 2.00
CA ILE A 7 18.51 -9.56 2.64
C ILE A 7 17.56 -8.38 2.88
N GLN A 8 18.10 -7.24 3.31
CA GLN A 8 17.33 -5.98 3.45
C GLN A 8 16.77 -5.51 2.11
N LYS A 9 17.52 -5.67 1.02
CA LYS A 9 17.12 -5.29 -0.34
C LYS A 9 16.03 -6.20 -0.91
N GLU A 10 16.10 -7.51 -0.63
CA GLU A 10 15.09 -8.49 -1.05
C GLU A 10 13.78 -8.34 -0.27
N ILE A 11 13.85 -8.01 1.03
CA ILE A 11 12.66 -7.71 1.85
C ILE A 11 12.06 -6.35 1.49
N ALA A 12 12.90 -5.36 1.18
CA ALA A 12 12.47 -4.04 0.69
C ALA A 12 11.75 -4.11 -0.66
N GLY A 13 12.11 -5.05 -1.53
CA GLY A 13 11.44 -5.28 -2.81
C GLY A 13 10.01 -5.83 -2.67
N LYS A 14 9.71 -6.54 -1.58
CA LYS A 14 8.40 -7.20 -1.34
C LYS A 14 7.44 -6.41 -0.44
N ARG A 15 7.88 -5.35 0.24
CA ARG A 15 7.01 -4.52 1.08
C ARG A 15 7.14 -3.04 0.75
N PRO A 16 6.03 -2.30 0.57
CA PRO A 16 6.09 -0.89 0.25
C PRO A 16 6.72 -0.11 1.41
N LEU A 17 8.01 0.21 1.27
CA LEU A 17 8.77 1.05 2.20
C LEU A 17 8.09 2.42 2.43
N ILE A 18 7.32 2.88 1.45
CA ILE A 18 6.48 4.08 1.51
C ILE A 18 5.44 3.95 2.63
N SER A 19 4.74 2.82 2.72
CA SER A 19 3.74 2.58 3.77
C SER A 19 4.35 2.57 5.17
N LEU A 20 5.58 2.07 5.31
CA LEU A 20 6.28 2.07 6.60
C LEU A 20 6.62 3.49 7.06
N LYS A 21 7.15 4.33 6.16
CA LYS A 21 7.44 5.75 6.47
C LYS A 21 6.16 6.53 6.84
N VAL A 22 5.07 6.32 6.12
CA VAL A 22 3.78 6.97 6.40
C VAL A 22 3.23 6.52 7.76
N CYS A 23 3.21 5.21 8.03
CA CYS A 23 2.77 4.69 9.32
C CYS A 23 3.64 5.20 10.47
N GLN A 24 4.96 5.31 10.27
CA GLN A 24 5.88 5.83 11.28
C GLN A 24 5.65 7.33 11.55
N GLN A 25 5.44 8.14 10.52
CA GLN A 25 5.14 9.57 10.70
C GLN A 25 3.79 9.79 11.41
N LYS A 26 2.76 9.01 11.06
CA LYS A 26 1.46 9.06 11.73
C LYS A 26 1.58 8.65 13.20
N SER A 27 2.22 7.51 13.45
CA SER A 27 2.48 6.99 14.80
C SER A 27 3.23 7.98 15.70
N LYS A 28 4.27 8.65 15.19
CA LYS A 28 5.00 9.69 15.94
C LYS A 28 4.10 10.84 16.37
N ARG A 29 3.20 11.27 15.49
CA ARG A 29 2.27 12.37 15.79
C ARG A 29 1.26 11.96 16.86
N ASP A 30 0.66 10.79 16.71
CA ASP A 30 -0.31 10.25 17.68
C ASP A 30 0.35 10.05 19.06
N GLY A 31 1.58 9.53 19.07
CA GLY A 31 2.39 9.38 20.27
C GLY A 31 2.71 10.68 20.96
N PHE A 32 3.04 11.72 20.20
CA PHE A 32 3.32 13.04 20.76
C PHE A 32 2.07 13.64 21.41
N TYR A 33 0.93 13.65 20.71
CA TYR A 33 -0.31 14.20 21.26
C TYR A 33 -0.79 13.43 22.50
N SER A 34 -0.79 12.10 22.44
CA SER A 34 -1.18 11.26 23.57
C SER A 34 -0.22 11.39 24.77
N GLY A 35 1.08 11.51 24.51
CA GLY A 35 2.08 11.76 25.55
C GLY A 35 1.85 13.10 26.25
N VAL A 36 1.61 14.18 25.49
CA VAL A 36 1.31 15.50 26.06
C VAL A 36 0.02 15.48 26.87
N CYS A 37 -1.07 14.93 26.32
CA CYS A 37 -2.34 14.82 27.04
C CYS A 37 -2.22 13.96 28.31
N GLY A 38 -1.54 12.81 28.22
CA GLY A 38 -1.28 11.92 29.34
C GLY A 38 -0.43 12.57 30.44
N GLY A 39 0.56 13.37 30.04
CA GLY A 39 1.39 14.16 30.96
C GLY A 39 0.61 15.20 31.73
N ILE A 40 -0.25 15.96 31.05
CA ILE A 40 -1.12 16.96 31.69
C ILE A 40 -2.05 16.28 32.71
N LEU A 41 -2.72 15.19 32.30
CA LEU A 41 -3.58 14.39 33.20
C LEU A 41 -2.80 13.86 34.41
N THR A 42 -1.62 13.31 34.19
CA THR A 42 -0.76 12.79 35.27
C THR A 42 -0.31 13.92 36.20
N GLY A 43 0.00 15.09 35.67
CA GLY A 43 0.42 16.26 36.47
C GLY A 43 -0.71 16.77 37.36
N ILE A 44 -1.92 16.88 36.81
CA ILE A 44 -3.12 17.28 37.58
C ILE A 44 -3.40 16.27 38.69
N LEU A 45 -3.37 14.97 38.39
CA LEU A 45 -3.58 13.90 39.36
C LEU A 45 -2.48 13.86 40.43
N SER A 46 -1.21 13.94 40.03
CA SER A 46 -0.07 13.91 40.96
C SER A 46 -0.09 15.08 41.93
N ASN A 47 -0.48 16.27 41.46
CA ASN A 47 -0.54 17.46 42.29
C ASN A 47 -1.77 17.48 43.21
N ARG A 48 -2.96 17.15 42.69
CA ARG A 48 -4.21 17.23 43.49
C ARG A 48 -4.45 16.04 44.40
N VAL A 49 -4.10 14.83 43.97
CA VAL A 49 -4.43 13.60 44.72
C VAL A 49 -3.26 13.19 45.62
N LEU A 50 -2.04 13.17 45.08
CA LEU A 50 -0.88 12.62 45.78
C LEU A 50 -0.07 13.66 46.56
N LYS A 51 -0.33 14.97 46.36
CA LYS A 51 0.39 16.08 47.01
C LYS A 51 1.91 15.91 47.02
N LEU A 52 2.45 15.42 45.91
CA LEU A 52 3.88 15.15 45.74
C LEU A 52 4.69 16.45 45.73
N SER A 53 5.95 16.39 46.16
CA SER A 53 6.88 17.51 45.99
C SER A 53 7.09 17.82 44.50
N PRO A 54 7.34 19.09 44.13
CA PRO A 54 7.42 19.51 42.73
C PRO A 54 8.43 18.69 41.91
N ASN A 55 9.58 18.34 42.50
CA ASN A 55 10.59 17.50 41.85
C ASN A 55 10.07 16.09 41.52
N LYS A 56 9.27 15.49 42.41
CA LYS A 56 8.68 14.16 42.18
C LYS A 56 7.56 14.20 41.14
N VAL A 57 6.78 15.30 41.10
CA VAL A 57 5.75 15.52 40.07
C VAL A 57 6.37 15.60 38.68
N VAL A 58 7.48 16.33 38.52
CA VAL A 58 8.15 16.43 37.21
C VAL A 58 8.62 15.05 36.72
N ILE A 59 9.23 14.25 37.59
CA ILE A 59 9.70 12.90 37.23
C ILE A 59 8.51 11.98 36.90
N SER A 60 7.42 12.03 37.68
CA SER A 60 6.24 11.19 37.42
C SER A 60 5.58 11.57 36.10
N VAL A 61 5.45 12.86 35.81
CA VAL A 61 4.87 13.37 34.56
C VAL A 61 5.74 12.98 33.37
N LEU A 62 7.06 13.14 33.44
CA LEU A 62 7.95 12.79 32.33
C LEU A 62 7.93 11.29 32.05
N SER A 63 8.05 10.46 33.08
CA SER A 63 8.03 8.99 32.93
C SER A 63 6.69 8.49 32.39
N SER A 64 5.56 9.00 32.90
CA SER A 64 4.23 8.62 32.40
C SER A 64 3.98 9.11 30.98
N SER A 65 4.39 10.33 30.64
CA SER A 65 4.20 10.90 29.29
C SER A 65 4.95 10.09 28.24
N VAL A 66 6.19 9.70 28.53
CA VAL A 66 7.00 8.86 27.64
C VAL A 66 6.37 7.48 27.48
N LEU A 67 5.92 6.86 28.57
CA LEU A 67 5.31 5.54 28.53
C LEU A 67 3.99 5.54 27.74
N ILE A 68 3.12 6.52 28.00
CA ILE A 68 1.84 6.70 27.31
C ILE A 68 2.08 6.98 25.83
N GLY A 69 2.98 7.91 25.51
CA GLY A 69 3.32 8.26 24.13
C GLY A 69 3.92 7.08 23.37
N TYR A 70 4.75 6.26 24.01
CA TYR A 70 5.31 5.05 23.41
C TYR A 70 4.23 4.00 23.13
N MET A 71 3.38 3.69 24.11
CA MET A 71 2.28 2.73 23.96
C MET A 71 1.32 3.14 22.85
N ALA A 72 0.94 4.42 22.82
CA ALA A 72 0.09 4.97 21.77
C ALA A 72 0.76 4.93 20.40
N SER A 73 2.03 5.33 20.30
CA SER A 73 2.82 5.24 19.06
C SER A 73 2.84 3.80 18.55
N TYR A 74 3.15 2.84 19.41
CA TYR A 74 3.25 1.43 19.06
C TYR A 74 1.91 0.91 18.55
N LYS A 75 0.80 1.20 19.25
CA LYS A 75 -0.55 0.80 18.84
C LYS A 75 -0.98 1.42 17.51
N SER A 76 -0.73 2.71 17.30
CA SER A 76 -1.01 3.37 16.02
C SER A 76 -0.19 2.77 14.89
N PHE A 77 1.09 2.46 15.13
CA PHE A 77 1.95 1.84 14.14
C PHE A 77 1.50 0.42 13.78
N SER A 78 1.21 -0.41 14.78
CA SER A 78 0.74 -1.79 14.57
C SER A 78 -0.58 -1.82 13.80
N THR A 79 -1.51 -0.94 14.14
CA THR A 79 -2.82 -0.83 13.47
C THR A 79 -2.65 -0.36 12.04
N CYS A 80 -1.81 0.64 11.79
CA CYS A 80 -1.52 1.12 10.44
C CYS A 80 -0.89 0.03 9.55
N MET A 81 0.06 -0.72 10.10
CA MET A 81 0.68 -1.85 9.38
C MET A 81 -0.32 -2.98 9.12
N ALA A 82 -1.26 -3.23 10.02
CA ALA A 82 -2.33 -4.22 9.81
C ALA A 82 -3.28 -3.80 8.69
N ASP A 83 -3.72 -2.52 8.67
CA ASP A 83 -4.58 -1.97 7.62
C ASP A 83 -3.90 -2.03 6.24
N VAL A 84 -2.61 -1.69 6.18
CA VAL A 84 -1.83 -1.81 4.93
C VAL A 84 -1.76 -3.26 4.45
N ARG A 85 -1.53 -4.23 5.34
CA ARG A 85 -1.51 -5.66 4.97
C ARG A 85 -2.87 -6.11 4.44
N LEU A 86 -3.95 -5.70 5.08
CA LEU A 86 -5.31 -6.06 4.68
C LEU A 86 -5.64 -5.50 3.28
N LYS A 87 -5.30 -4.23 3.04
CA LYS A 87 -5.44 -3.60 1.71
C LYS A 87 -4.62 -4.30 0.62
N GLN A 88 -3.42 -4.78 0.94
CA GLN A 88 -2.63 -5.55 -0.01
C GLN A 88 -3.27 -6.89 -0.40
N GLU A 89 -3.86 -7.61 0.57
CA GLU A 89 -4.54 -8.87 0.29
C GLU A 89 -5.81 -8.64 -0.55
N LEU A 90 -6.57 -7.59 -0.27
CA LEU A 90 -7.73 -7.21 -1.10
C LEU A 90 -7.31 -6.88 -2.54
N GLN A 91 -6.25 -6.09 -2.74
CA GLN A 91 -5.75 -5.78 -4.07
C GLN A 91 -5.29 -7.01 -4.86
N LYS A 92 -4.72 -8.02 -4.18
CA LYS A 92 -4.35 -9.29 -4.83
C LYS A 92 -5.58 -10.07 -5.28
N GLN A 93 -6.64 -10.09 -4.47
CA GLN A 93 -7.90 -10.75 -4.86
C GLN A 93 -8.55 -10.04 -6.04
N ASP A 94 -8.65 -8.71 -6.02
CA ASP A 94 -9.22 -7.94 -7.14
C ASP A 94 -8.43 -8.14 -8.44
N THR A 95 -7.11 -8.18 -8.36
CA THR A 95 -6.27 -8.44 -9.55
C THR A 95 -6.38 -9.88 -10.04
N ALA A 96 -6.52 -10.87 -9.16
CA ALA A 96 -6.77 -12.26 -9.54
C ALA A 96 -8.14 -12.41 -10.23
N LEU A 97 -9.20 -11.84 -9.64
CA LEU A 97 -10.54 -11.83 -10.23
C LEU A 97 -10.57 -11.12 -11.59
N ARG A 98 -9.85 -10.00 -11.72
CA ARG A 98 -9.77 -9.28 -12.99
C ARG A 98 -9.06 -10.10 -14.07
N LYS A 99 -8.01 -10.85 -13.71
CA LYS A 99 -7.31 -11.75 -14.65
C LYS A 99 -8.22 -12.88 -15.09
N GLU A 100 -8.89 -13.55 -14.15
CA GLU A 100 -9.85 -14.61 -14.45
C GLU A 100 -10.97 -14.14 -15.39
N ASN A 101 -11.54 -12.96 -15.13
CA ASN A 101 -12.57 -12.38 -16.00
C ASN A 101 -12.03 -11.99 -17.38
N THR A 102 -10.77 -11.55 -17.48
CA THR A 102 -10.14 -11.21 -18.76
C THR A 102 -9.91 -12.47 -19.60
N GLU A 103 -9.45 -13.56 -18.97
CA GLU A 103 -9.24 -14.85 -19.64
C GLU A 103 -10.57 -15.44 -20.16
N ARG A 104 -11.63 -15.41 -19.35
CA ARG A 104 -12.97 -15.85 -19.81
C ARG A 104 -13.49 -15.04 -20.99
N MET A 105 -13.31 -13.72 -20.97
CA MET A 105 -13.71 -12.86 -22.10
C MET A 105 -12.92 -13.18 -23.38
N SER A 106 -11.61 -13.46 -23.28
CA SER A 106 -10.80 -13.84 -24.43
C SER A 106 -11.21 -15.19 -25.04
N ASP A 107 -11.60 -16.16 -24.21
CA ASP A 107 -12.13 -17.46 -24.67
C ASP A 107 -13.51 -17.31 -25.35
N GLU A 108 -14.36 -16.44 -24.84
CA GLU A 108 -15.70 -16.20 -25.39
C GLU A 108 -15.64 -15.45 -26.73
N VAL A 109 -14.75 -14.44 -26.85
CA VAL A 109 -14.49 -13.72 -28.10
C VAL A 109 -13.91 -14.64 -29.17
N SER A 110 -13.05 -15.61 -28.82
CA SER A 110 -12.52 -16.58 -29.80
C SER A 110 -13.58 -17.55 -30.34
N ARG A 111 -14.64 -17.86 -29.57
CA ARG A 111 -15.75 -18.71 -30.06
C ARG A 111 -16.76 -17.97 -30.93
N HIS A 112 -16.71 -16.65 -30.98
CA HIS A 112 -17.59 -15.81 -31.79
C HIS A 112 -16.84 -15.10 -32.91
N GLN A 113 -15.73 -15.66 -33.40
CA GLN A 113 -15.20 -15.25 -34.68
C GLN A 113 -16.26 -15.55 -35.75
N PRO A 114 -16.90 -14.53 -36.37
CA PRO A 114 -17.74 -14.78 -37.51
C PRO A 114 -16.82 -15.42 -38.56
N GLN A 115 -17.26 -16.53 -39.17
CA GLN A 115 -16.63 -17.00 -40.39
C GLN A 115 -16.63 -15.82 -41.36
N GLU A 116 -15.48 -15.18 -41.54
CA GLU A 116 -15.20 -14.43 -42.76
C GLU A 116 -15.30 -15.47 -43.87
N SER A 117 -16.49 -15.55 -44.46
CA SER A 117 -16.70 -16.17 -45.74
C SER A 117 -15.75 -15.46 -46.71
N VAL A 118 -14.66 -16.13 -47.01
CA VAL A 118 -13.72 -15.78 -48.07
C VAL A 118 -14.52 -15.67 -49.37
N PHE A 119 -14.95 -14.46 -49.70
CA PHE A 119 -15.47 -14.12 -51.01
C PHE A 119 -14.22 -13.93 -51.90
N THR A 120 -13.77 -15.03 -52.51
CA THR A 120 -12.82 -14.94 -53.62
C THR A 120 -13.55 -14.29 -54.80
N ASP A 121 -13.25 -13.02 -55.07
CA ASP A 121 -13.57 -12.39 -56.35
C ASP A 121 -12.86 -13.15 -57.48
N PRO A 122 -13.57 -13.69 -58.49
CA PRO A 122 -12.95 -14.39 -59.59
C PRO A 122 -13.07 -13.57 -60.89
N TYR A 123 -12.57 -12.33 -60.95
CA TYR A 123 -12.51 -11.62 -62.24
C TYR A 123 -11.42 -10.56 -62.27
N ASN A 124 -10.29 -10.91 -62.89
CA ASN A 124 -9.59 -10.00 -63.80
C ASN A 124 -8.71 -10.82 -64.73
N ALA A 125 -9.34 -11.25 -65.82
CA ALA A 125 -8.67 -11.67 -67.03
C ALA A 125 -8.23 -10.42 -67.80
N ASP A 126 -6.97 -10.47 -68.22
CA ASP A 126 -6.37 -9.89 -69.42
C ASP A 126 -7.09 -8.76 -70.17
N ASP A 127 -6.37 -7.68 -70.45
CA ASP A 127 -6.21 -7.28 -71.85
C ASP A 127 -4.95 -6.44 -72.16
N SER A 128 -4.06 -7.08 -72.92
CA SER A 128 -3.50 -6.58 -74.18
C SER A 128 -2.80 -5.22 -74.26
N LYS A 129 -1.47 -5.29 -74.07
CA LYS A 129 -0.43 -5.02 -75.09
C LYS A 129 -0.88 -4.34 -76.41
N SER A 130 -0.53 -3.07 -76.59
CA SER A 130 -0.25 -2.42 -77.88
C SER A 130 0.62 -1.19 -77.58
N GLY A 131 1.85 -1.00 -78.06
CA GLY A 131 2.44 -1.48 -79.30
C GLY A 131 2.35 -0.42 -80.40
N SER A 132 3.00 0.74 -80.25
CA SER A 132 3.40 1.54 -81.42
C SER A 132 4.67 2.34 -81.12
N LYS A 133 5.72 1.97 -81.85
CA LYS A 133 6.88 2.81 -82.17
C LYS A 133 6.47 3.77 -83.29
N ASP A 134 7.06 4.96 -83.25
CA ASP A 134 7.63 5.77 -84.35
C ASP A 134 7.34 7.27 -84.16
#